data_AF-A0A2U2N1H2-F1
#
_entry.id   AF-A0A2U2N1H2-F1
#
_cell.length_a   1.000
_cell.length_b   1.000
_cell.length_c   1.000
_cell.angle_alpha   90.00
_cell.angle_beta   90.00
_cell.angle_gamma   90.00
#
_symmetry.space_group_name_H-M   'P 1'
#
loop_
_entity.id
_entity.type
_entity.pdbx_description
1 polymer ?
#
loop_
_entity_poly.entity_id
_entity_poly.type
_entity_poly.pdbx_seq_one_letter_code
_entity_poly.pdbx_strand_id
1 'polypeptide(L)'
;MSTQTAELYVPGPLHPDLFDGETPLMVPLQEAPRLYRVEVGFIVTSRESVRLDVAATSEEEASRLALEQAEDEAAQDEDDFDVEDVEALDADPSDKQLQAWIARREVRQ
;
A
#
# COMPACT_ATOMS: atom_id res chain seq x y z
N MET A 1 -30.70 -2.33 -6.12
CA MET A 1 -29.73 -1.22 -6.07
C MET A 1 -28.38 -1.82 -6.36
N SER A 2 -27.86 -1.60 -7.57
CA SER A 2 -26.57 -2.16 -7.97
C SER A 2 -25.48 -1.35 -7.32
N THR A 3 -24.78 -1.92 -6.34
CA THR A 3 -23.50 -1.41 -5.85
C THR A 3 -22.54 -1.45 -7.02
N GLN A 4 -22.32 -0.29 -7.62
CA GLN A 4 -21.34 -0.07 -8.66
C GLN A 4 -19.97 -0.17 -8.00
N THR A 5 -19.42 -1.37 -7.96
CA THR A 5 -18.02 -1.60 -7.60
C THR A 5 -17.18 -0.78 -8.56
N ALA A 6 -16.56 0.30 -8.08
CA ALA A 6 -15.67 1.10 -8.91
C ALA A 6 -14.50 0.18 -9.31
N GLU A 7 -14.52 -0.30 -10.56
CA GLU A 7 -13.43 -1.08 -11.13
C GLU A 7 -12.21 -0.17 -11.23
N LEU A 8 -11.32 -0.27 -10.25
CA LEU A 8 -10.06 0.47 -10.24
C LEU A 8 -9.10 -0.31 -11.14
N TYR A 9 -8.60 0.36 -12.18
CA TYR A 9 -7.71 -0.23 -13.18
C TYR A 9 -6.28 0.25 -12.93
N VAL A 10 -5.35 -0.70 -12.77
CA VAL A 10 -3.90 -0.41 -12.63
C VAL A 10 -3.13 -0.88 -13.87
N PRO A 11 -2.02 -0.21 -14.23
CA PRO A 11 -1.16 -0.65 -15.32
C PRO A 11 -0.55 -2.03 -14.99
N GLY A 12 -0.73 -3.01 -15.88
CA GLY A 12 -0.01 -4.28 -15.85
C GLY A 12 1.43 -4.12 -16.38
N PRO A 13 2.28 -5.15 -16.19
CA PRO A 13 3.66 -5.13 -16.66
C PRO A 13 3.71 -4.98 -18.19
N LEU A 14 4.54 -4.06 -18.66
CA LEU A 14 4.90 -3.97 -20.08
C LEU A 14 5.80 -5.16 -20.42
N HIS A 15 5.28 -6.12 -21.18
CA HIS A 15 6.06 -7.26 -21.65
C HIS A 15 7.20 -6.75 -22.55
N PRO A 16 8.49 -7.11 -22.32
CA PRO A 16 9.60 -6.32 -22.83
C PRO A 16 9.83 -6.29 -24.35
N ASP A 17 9.09 -7.02 -25.20
CA ASP A 17 9.60 -7.16 -26.58
C ASP A 17 8.63 -7.61 -27.69
N LEU A 18 7.35 -7.19 -27.73
CA LEU A 18 6.51 -7.51 -28.90
C LEU A 18 5.48 -6.46 -29.36
N PHE A 19 5.33 -5.31 -28.71
CA PHE A 19 4.22 -4.39 -29.03
C PHE A 19 4.68 -2.95 -29.20
N ASP A 20 4.89 -2.58 -30.46
CA ASP A 20 5.16 -1.22 -30.95
C ASP A 20 3.86 -0.39 -31.04
N GLY A 21 2.99 -0.49 -30.02
CA GLY A 21 1.64 0.07 -30.06
C GLY A 21 0.94 0.01 -28.71
N GLU A 22 0.88 1.17 -28.08
CA GLU A 22 0.30 1.50 -26.78
C GLU A 22 -1.08 0.87 -26.51
N THR A 23 -1.18 0.00 -25.51
CA THR A 23 -2.28 0.05 -24.53
C THR A 23 -1.81 -0.64 -23.24
N PRO A 24 -1.67 0.07 -22.11
CA PRO A 24 -1.40 -0.56 -20.82
C PRO A 24 -2.45 -1.63 -20.54
N LEU A 25 -2.02 -2.83 -20.15
CA LEU A 25 -2.95 -3.89 -19.80
C LEU A 25 -3.61 -3.52 -18.47
N MET A 26 -4.81 -2.94 -18.54
CA MET A 26 -5.54 -2.46 -17.38
C MET A 26 -6.11 -3.66 -16.61
N VAL A 27 -5.47 -4.05 -15.49
CA VAL A 27 -5.93 -5.19 -14.69
C VAL A 27 -7.03 -4.71 -13.74
N PRO A 28 -8.25 -5.29 -13.80
CA PRO A 28 -9.30 -4.95 -12.87
C PRO A 28 -8.87 -5.42 -11.47
N LEU A 29 -8.86 -4.50 -10.52
CA LEU A 29 -8.70 -4.86 -9.12
C LEU A 29 -9.96 -5.56 -8.64
N GLN A 30 -9.78 -6.77 -8.11
CA GLN A 30 -10.90 -7.52 -7.53
C GLN A 30 -11.48 -6.80 -6.31
N GLU A 31 -10.67 -6.00 -5.61
CA GLU A 31 -11.05 -5.21 -4.45
C GLU A 31 -10.39 -3.82 -4.51
N ALA A 32 -11.17 -2.77 -4.29
CA ALA A 32 -10.65 -1.40 -4.22
C ALA A 32 -9.87 -1.22 -2.91
N PRO A 33 -8.68 -0.57 -2.94
CA PRO A 33 -7.92 -0.31 -1.73
C PRO A 33 -8.71 0.62 -0.80
N ARG A 34 -8.63 0.33 0.50
CA ARG A 34 -9.19 1.15 1.58
C ARG A 34 -8.07 1.78 2.37
N LEU A 35 -8.41 2.79 3.16
CA LEU A 35 -7.47 3.42 4.05
C LEU A 35 -7.38 2.62 5.35
N TYR A 36 -6.16 2.26 5.74
CA TYR A 36 -5.85 1.61 6.99
C TYR A 36 -4.91 2.50 7.80
N ARG A 37 -5.17 2.61 9.10
CA ARG A 37 -4.24 3.17 10.07
C ARG A 37 -3.51 2.03 10.75
N VAL A 38 -2.19 2.06 10.70
CA VAL A 38 -1.33 1.06 11.33
C VAL A 38 -0.48 1.75 12.38
N GLU A 39 -0.50 1.23 13.60
CA GLU A 39 0.40 1.66 14.67
C GLU A 39 1.61 0.72 14.69
N VAL A 40 2.79 1.27 14.44
CA VAL A 40 4.05 0.53 14.40
C VAL A 40 4.87 0.91 15.62
N GLY A 41 5.16 -0.08 16.46
CA GLY A 41 5.99 0.03 17.64
C GLY A 41 7.46 -0.25 17.32
N PHE A 42 8.35 0.35 18.11
CA PHE A 42 9.80 0.09 18.05
C PHE A 42 10.15 -0.94 19.13
N ILE A 43 10.63 -2.12 18.73
CA ILE A 43 10.92 -3.21 19.69
C ILE A 43 12.20 -2.90 20.50
N VAL A 44 13.21 -2.32 19.85
CA VAL A 44 14.56 -2.15 20.42
C VAL A 44 14.72 -0.84 21.19
N THR A 45 13.89 0.17 20.89
CA THR A 45 14.02 1.50 21.48
C THR A 45 12.73 1.90 22.20
N SER A 46 12.86 2.61 23.33
CA SER A 46 11.71 3.19 24.05
C SER A 46 11.13 4.43 23.34
N ARG A 47 11.09 4.41 22.01
CA ARG A 47 10.48 5.49 21.22
C ARG A 47 8.96 5.33 21.24
N GLU A 48 8.26 6.44 21.09
CA GLU A 48 6.82 6.43 20.90
C GLU A 48 6.50 5.72 19.58
N SER A 49 5.44 4.92 19.59
CA SER A 49 4.89 4.26 18.40
C SER A 49 4.58 5.29 17.31
N VAL A 50 4.73 4.89 16.05
CA VAL A 50 4.38 5.73 14.90
C VAL A 50 3.05 5.25 14.30
N ARG A 51 2.18 6.21 13.97
CA ARG A 51 0.93 5.92 13.27
C ARG A 51 1.07 6.27 11.79
N LEU A 52 0.84 5.28 10.94
CA LEU A 52 0.96 5.39 9.50
C LEU A 52 -0.39 5.10 8.84
N ASP A 53 -0.82 6.02 7.97
CA ASP A 53 -2.06 5.88 7.20
C ASP A 53 -1.72 5.38 5.79
N VAL A 54 -2.02 4.12 5.51
CA VAL A 54 -1.66 3.40 4.26
C VAL A 54 -2.89 2.94 3.48
N ALA A 55 -2.82 3.01 2.16
CA ALA A 55 -3.81 2.42 1.28
C ALA A 55 -3.47 0.95 1.01
N ALA A 56 -4.42 0.04 1.24
CA ALA A 56 -4.23 -1.40 1.06
C ALA A 56 -5.57 -2.10 0.75
N THR A 57 -5.53 -3.30 0.18
CA THR A 57 -6.72 -4.11 -0.06
C THR A 57 -7.04 -5.05 1.12
N SER A 58 -6.11 -5.24 2.05
CA SER A 58 -6.29 -6.08 3.25
C SER A 58 -5.46 -5.58 4.43
N GLU A 59 -5.82 -6.00 5.64
CA GLU A 59 -5.04 -5.72 6.87
C GLU A 59 -3.62 -6.27 6.78
N GLU A 60 -3.44 -7.47 6.21
CA GLU A 60 -2.12 -8.07 5.99
C GLU A 60 -1.24 -7.23 5.05
N GLU A 61 -1.83 -6.71 3.96
CA GLU A 61 -1.12 -5.81 3.06
C GLU A 61 -0.83 -4.47 3.75
N ALA A 62 -1.77 -3.94 4.53
CA ALA A 62 -1.59 -2.70 5.29
C ALA A 62 -0.42 -2.80 6.28
N SER A 63 -0.36 -3.87 7.08
CA SER A 63 0.74 -4.13 8.01
C SER A 63 2.08 -4.17 7.31
N ARG A 64 2.18 -4.92 6.21
CA ARG A 64 3.42 -5.03 5.42
C ARG A 64 3.86 -3.68 4.85
N LEU A 65 2.92 -2.91 4.28
CA LEU A 65 3.21 -1.60 3.69
C LEU A 65 3.60 -0.56 4.75
N ALA A 66 3.01 -0.64 5.94
CA ALA A 66 3.36 0.23 7.05
C ALA A 66 4.77 -0.08 7.59
N LEU A 67 5.14 -1.35 7.71
CA LEU A 67 6.49 -1.76 8.09
C LEU A 67 7.53 -1.30 7.06
N GLU A 68 7.30 -1.56 5.76
CA GLU A 68 8.19 -1.10 4.68
C GLU A 68 8.38 0.43 4.72
N GLN A 69 7.30 1.18 4.98
CA GLN A 69 7.38 2.62 5.11
C GLN A 69 8.12 3.08 6.37
N ALA A 70 7.93 2.39 7.51
CA ALA A 70 8.65 2.67 8.74
C ALA A 70 10.15 2.42 8.58
N GLU A 71 10.53 1.34 7.88
CA GLU A 71 11.92 1.04 7.52
C GLU A 71 12.52 2.09 6.58
N ASP A 72 11.80 2.49 5.52
CA ASP A 72 12.24 3.53 4.58
C ASP A 72 12.48 4.89 5.28
N GLU A 73 11.65 5.22 6.28
CA GLU A 73 11.76 6.47 7.05
C GLU A 73 12.82 6.38 8.17
N ALA A 74 13.13 5.19 8.65
CA ALA A 74 14.14 4.95 9.68
C ALA A 74 15.55 5.03 9.08
N ALA A 75 16.17 6.21 9.21
CA ALA A 75 17.52 6.49 8.69
C ALA A 75 18.67 5.69 9.36
N GLN A 76 18.39 4.76 10.29
CA GLN A 76 19.37 3.93 10.97
C GLN A 76 18.93 2.48 10.89
N ASP A 77 19.77 1.66 10.24
CA ASP A 77 19.71 0.21 10.29
C ASP A 77 19.58 -0.24 11.77
N GLU A 78 18.78 -1.27 12.04
CA GLU A 78 18.73 -2.06 13.29
C GLU A 78 17.60 -1.76 14.31
N ASP A 79 16.59 -0.93 14.01
CA ASP A 79 15.37 -0.92 14.82
C ASP A 79 14.43 -2.05 14.32
N ASP A 80 14.20 -3.10 15.11
CA ASP A 80 13.13 -4.07 14.83
C ASP A 80 11.77 -3.36 15.03
N PHE A 81 10.91 -3.44 14.03
CA PHE A 81 9.56 -2.87 14.04
C PHE A 81 8.52 -3.98 14.23
N ASP A 82 7.47 -3.71 15.00
CA ASP A 82 6.30 -4.59 15.11
C ASP A 82 5.01 -3.80 14.91
N VAL A 83 3.98 -4.48 14.42
CA VAL A 83 2.65 -3.89 14.27
C VAL A 83 1.86 -4.10 15.55
N GLU A 84 1.54 -3.00 16.22
CA GLU A 84 0.78 -3.03 17.48
C GLU A 84 -0.73 -3.02 17.24
N ASP A 85 -1.18 -2.27 16.23
CA ASP A 85 -2.60 -2.15 15.89
C ASP A 85 -2.83 -1.87 14.40
N VAL A 86 -3.97 -2.35 13.89
CA VAL A 86 -4.42 -2.10 12.50
C VAL A 86 -5.91 -1.78 12.53
N GLU A 87 -6.26 -0.58 12.07
CA GLU A 87 -7.63 -0.10 11.99
C GLU A 87 -7.98 0.26 10.55
N ALA A 88 -9.05 -0.35 10.02
CA ALA A 88 -9.65 0.12 8.78
C ALA A 88 -10.41 1.42 9.03
N LEU A 89 -10.04 2.49 8.33
CA LEU A 89 -10.72 3.78 8.43
C LEU A 89 -11.92 3.83 7.49
N ASP A 90 -13.02 4.42 7.96
CA ASP A 90 -14.23 4.70 7.15
C ASP A 90 -14.03 5.96 6.29
N ALA A 91 -12.88 6.03 5.62
CA ALA A 91 -12.47 7.12 4.75
C ALA A 91 -11.80 6.55 3.49
N ASP A 92 -12.06 7.18 2.36
CA ASP A 92 -11.38 6.84 1.11
C ASP A 92 -9.91 7.28 1.17
N PRO A 93 -8.96 6.47 0.66
CA PRO A 93 -7.57 6.88 0.55
C PRO A 93 -7.43 8.08 -0.37
N SER A 94 -6.56 9.01 -0.01
CA SER A 94 -6.26 10.17 -0.86
C SER A 94 -5.57 9.77 -2.16
N ASP A 95 -5.65 10.61 -3.19
CA ASP A 95 -4.95 10.40 -4.47
C ASP A 95 -3.45 10.12 -4.28
N LYS A 96 -2.80 10.80 -3.33
CA LYS A 96 -1.38 10.57 -3.01
C LYS A 96 -1.13 9.16 -2.47
N GLN A 97 -2.01 8.66 -1.60
CA GLN A 97 -1.90 7.32 -1.02
C GLN A 97 -2.19 6.24 -2.07
N LEU A 98 -3.18 6.47 -2.94
CA LEU A 98 -3.45 5.61 -4.09
C LEU A 98 -2.26 5.54 -5.04
N GLN A 99 -1.64 6.67 -5.40
CA GLN A 99 -0.46 6.71 -6.25
C GLN A 99 0.74 6.00 -5.61
N ALA A 100 0.97 6.19 -4.30
CA ALA A 100 2.03 5.49 -3.58
C ALA A 100 1.80 3.97 -3.58
N TRP A 101 0.55 3.52 -3.42
CA TRP A 101 0.19 2.11 -3.49
C TRP A 101 0.38 1.52 -4.89
N ILE A 102 0.01 2.25 -5.95
CA ILE A 102 0.25 1.84 -7.35
C ILE A 102 1.76 1.71 -7.61
N ALA A 103 2.55 2.73 -7.26
CA ALA A 103 4.00 2.74 -7.50
C ALA A 103 4.71 1.57 -6.82
N ARG A 104 4.34 1.21 -5.59
CA ARG A 104 4.91 0.05 -4.87
C ARG A 104 4.62 -1.29 -5.56
N ARG A 105 3.53 -1.40 -6.32
CA ARG A 105 3.20 -2.61 -7.09
C ARG A 105 3.94 -2.70 -8.42
N GLU A 106 4.27 -1.57 -9.04
CA GLU A 106 5.03 -1.54 -10.30
C GLU A 106 6.50 -1.95 -10.11
N VAL A 107 7.09 -1.66 -8.94
CA VAL A 107 8.49 -1.99 -8.62
C VAL A 107 8.73 -3.49 -8.35
N ARG A 108 7.67 -4.27 -8.09
CA ARG A 108 7.76 -5.68 -7.66
C ARG A 108 7.58 -6.73 -8.78
N GLN A 109 7.59 -6.31 -10.05
CA GLN A 109 7.51 -7.20 -11.21
C GLN A 109 8.85 -7.25 -11.95
#